data_AF-A0A3N4U7I1-F1
#
_entry.id   AF-A0A3N4U7I1-F1
#
_cell.length_a   1.000
_cell.length_b   1.000
_cell.length_c   1.000
_cell.angle_alpha   90.00
_cell.angle_beta   90.00
_cell.angle_gamma   90.00
#
_symmetry.space_group_name_H-M   'P 1'
#
loop_
_entity.id
_entity.type
_entity.pdbx_description
1 polymer ?
#
loop_
_entity_poly.entity_id
_entity_poly.type
_entity_poly.pdbx_seq_one_letter_code
_entity_poly.pdbx_strand_id
1 'polypeptide(L)'
;MSFEVKIYYPYADVSIMSTVPKSLFFSDSDSFQIRHTHTQANVYETGDAAGNTGTSASINEGDTFYGFLSSQTDSDWIEITLTAGETYTFDLDGSAGLFDTTLTLRDRFGNELAYNDDTGRELFSSLTYTAGSTGTFYLDVGAYQYSSTSDNFGGYTLHAGDTGPLEEGTIEELAHFLTDGFWEANGDQRSAFDTSSSNIITVNITDLNSTEQTLALDAMSAWEMVADIEFTLVQTSNSDITFLNDAPFAFDVDAYSTSETSGGTIISSDVVITTGWIEAYGDSIGTYGFQTYIHELGHALGLGHQSNYNGSANFPSDADFANDSWQVSVMSYFDQETNTLVDASLASVVSTMMSDIYAIHDLYGAAGAGSVTAGDTIWGSGTNIANYLGDLMDDVDNGYASSYSGDPIALTIYDASGTDLIDLDFSTTDDNLDMRAGEFSDVMGLIGNIGIAVGTEIENASMGQGNDTVTGNSLANIIRGRGGDDTLNGAGGDDTLIGGAGLDTLNGGNGNDTLIGGAGADALVGGAGTDRAQYT
;
A
#
# COMPACT_ATOMS: atom_id res chain seq x y z
N MET A 1 25.41 29.31 -57.79
CA MET A 1 24.45 28.47 -58.55
C MET A 1 23.68 27.65 -57.53
N SER A 2 22.44 28.05 -57.37
CA SER A 2 21.40 27.42 -56.54
C SER A 2 21.00 26.07 -57.14
N PHE A 3 20.87 25.06 -56.29
CA PHE A 3 20.02 23.90 -56.56
C PHE A 3 19.07 23.73 -55.39
N GLU A 4 17.81 23.99 -55.69
CA GLU A 4 16.62 23.85 -54.88
C GLU A 4 16.12 22.41 -55.07
N VAL A 5 15.88 21.67 -53.98
CA VAL A 5 15.13 20.41 -54.05
C VAL A 5 13.96 20.54 -53.09
N LYS A 6 12.77 20.66 -53.69
CA LYS A 6 11.47 20.67 -53.01
C LYS A 6 11.10 19.26 -52.61
N ILE A 7 10.72 19.08 -51.35
CA ILE A 7 10.06 17.87 -50.85
C ILE A 7 8.55 18.04 -51.11
N TYR A 8 7.95 17.07 -51.79
CA TYR A 8 6.50 16.89 -51.91
C TYR A 8 6.18 15.48 -51.40
N TYR A 9 5.31 15.41 -50.40
CA TYR A 9 4.69 14.16 -49.94
C TYR A 9 3.55 13.75 -50.89
N PRO A 10 3.35 12.44 -51.12
CA PRO A 10 1.99 11.93 -51.06
C PRO A 10 1.87 10.60 -50.28
N TYR A 11 0.67 10.46 -49.73
CA TYR A 11 0.14 9.42 -48.84
C TYR A 11 0.17 7.96 -49.33
N ALA A 12 0.09 7.09 -48.32
CA ALA A 12 -0.52 5.75 -48.24
C ALA A 12 0.14 4.59 -48.99
N ASP A 13 0.65 3.60 -48.24
CA ASP A 13 -0.09 2.33 -48.06
C ASP A 13 0.49 1.48 -46.92
N VAL A 14 -0.37 0.60 -46.41
CA VAL A 14 -0.31 -0.29 -45.24
C VAL A 14 0.94 -1.16 -45.12
N SER A 15 1.52 -1.21 -43.90
CA SER A 15 2.28 -2.37 -43.42
C SER A 15 2.04 -2.62 -41.93
N ILE A 16 1.39 -3.75 -41.66
CA ILE A 16 1.32 -4.44 -40.37
C ILE A 16 2.74 -4.85 -39.95
N MET A 17 2.98 -4.87 -38.64
CA MET A 17 4.20 -5.19 -37.87
C MET A 17 5.05 -3.99 -37.46
N SER A 18 4.92 -3.58 -36.20
CA SER A 18 6.09 -3.23 -35.38
C SER A 18 5.71 -3.26 -33.90
N THR A 19 6.21 -4.26 -33.17
CA THR A 19 7.17 -4.07 -32.06
C THR A 19 6.52 -3.65 -30.74
N VAL A 20 6.29 -4.65 -29.89
CA VAL A 20 6.25 -4.51 -28.43
C VAL A 20 7.53 -3.78 -27.99
N PRO A 21 7.49 -2.62 -27.32
CA PRO A 21 8.69 -2.00 -26.81
C PRO A 21 9.16 -2.78 -25.57
N LYS A 22 10.12 -3.67 -25.78
CA LYS A 22 11.07 -4.11 -24.75
C LYS A 22 12.03 -2.95 -24.49
N SER A 23 11.71 -2.05 -23.55
CA SER A 23 12.67 -1.25 -22.78
C SER A 23 11.96 -0.19 -21.93
N LEU A 24 11.70 -0.49 -20.67
CA LEU A 24 11.91 0.48 -19.60
C LEU A 24 13.11 -0.02 -18.79
N PHE A 25 14.30 0.47 -19.14
CA PHE A 25 15.46 0.45 -18.25
C PHE A 25 16.03 1.88 -18.27
N PHE A 26 15.90 2.51 -17.10
CA PHE A 26 16.51 3.70 -16.52
C PHE A 26 17.32 4.68 -17.39
N SER A 27 17.04 5.96 -17.17
CA SER A 27 18.09 6.98 -17.11
C SER A 27 18.35 7.34 -15.66
N ASP A 28 19.46 6.85 -15.10
CA ASP A 28 20.15 7.50 -13.98
C ASP A 28 20.33 8.99 -14.29
N SER A 29 19.74 9.89 -13.49
CA SER A 29 20.28 11.21 -13.14
C SER A 29 19.29 12.20 -12.51
N ASP A 30 18.08 11.82 -12.13
CA ASP A 30 17.41 12.56 -11.07
C ASP A 30 18.01 12.11 -9.74
N SER A 31 19.02 12.87 -9.32
CA SER A 31 19.63 12.75 -8.01
C SER A 31 18.53 12.83 -6.97
N PHE A 32 18.15 11.68 -6.42
CA PHE A 32 17.53 11.54 -5.12
C PHE A 32 18.29 12.45 -4.15
N GLN A 33 17.69 13.58 -3.79
CA GLN A 33 18.16 14.35 -2.66
C GLN A 33 17.57 13.63 -1.44
N ILE A 34 18.26 12.58 -0.97
CA ILE A 34 18.11 12.17 0.42
C ILE A 34 18.38 13.44 1.21
N ARG A 35 17.38 13.93 1.94
CA ARG A 35 17.50 15.13 2.76
C ARG A 35 18.44 14.94 3.96
N HIS A 36 19.40 14.03 3.93
CA HIS A 36 20.31 13.85 5.06
C HIS A 36 21.73 13.65 4.56
N THR A 37 22.55 14.70 4.73
CA THR A 37 24.02 14.55 4.69
C THR A 37 24.59 13.87 5.95
N HIS A 38 23.71 13.42 6.85
CA HIS A 38 24.05 12.70 8.07
C HIS A 38 23.47 11.28 8.00
N THR A 39 24.30 10.28 8.26
CA THR A 39 23.86 8.88 8.37
C THR A 39 23.16 8.73 9.71
N GLN A 40 21.86 8.40 9.71
CA GLN A 40 21.11 8.12 10.93
C GLN A 40 21.84 7.08 11.78
N ALA A 41 21.97 7.35 13.08
CA ALA A 41 22.66 6.48 14.01
C ALA A 41 21.77 6.15 15.21
N ASN A 42 21.85 4.89 15.64
CA ASN A 42 21.34 4.44 16.93
C ASN A 42 22.36 4.75 18.02
N VAL A 43 22.01 5.69 18.88
CA VAL A 43 22.83 6.13 20.01
C VAL A 43 22.28 5.52 21.29
N TYR A 44 23.11 4.78 22.01
CA TYR A 44 22.71 4.17 23.27
C TYR A 44 23.29 4.95 24.44
N GLU A 45 22.48 5.14 25.46
CA GLU A 45 22.94 5.65 26.73
C GLU A 45 24.03 4.75 27.32
N THR A 46 25.22 5.32 27.56
CA THR A 46 26.38 4.58 28.11
C THR A 46 26.53 4.76 29.62
N GLY A 47 25.65 5.56 30.21
CA GLY A 47 25.49 5.90 31.62
C GLY A 47 24.53 7.07 31.76
N ASP A 48 23.89 7.16 32.93
CA ASP A 48 22.87 8.15 33.31
C ASP A 48 23.10 9.55 32.71
N ALA A 49 22.25 9.93 31.75
CA ALA A 49 22.32 11.22 31.09
C ALA A 49 21.94 12.31 32.10
N ALA A 50 22.79 13.33 32.24
CA ALA A 50 22.53 14.34 33.26
C ALA A 50 21.33 15.21 32.87
N GLY A 51 20.38 15.41 33.79
CA GLY A 51 19.24 16.34 33.63
C GLY A 51 19.58 17.83 33.66
N ASN A 52 20.63 18.25 32.96
CA ASN A 52 21.08 19.63 32.85
C ASN A 52 22.04 19.82 31.66
N THR A 53 22.44 21.07 31.38
CA THR A 53 23.36 21.44 30.28
C THR A 53 24.77 20.86 30.39
N GLY A 54 25.08 20.10 31.44
CA GLY A 54 26.34 19.38 31.62
C GLY A 54 26.31 17.94 31.09
N THR A 55 25.22 17.51 30.47
CA THR A 55 25.09 16.19 29.85
C THR A 55 26.18 15.93 28.82
N SER A 56 26.56 14.65 28.69
CA SER A 56 27.40 14.16 27.60
C SER A 56 26.63 13.35 26.57
N ALA A 57 25.32 13.14 26.78
CA ALA A 57 24.44 12.52 25.80
C ALA A 57 24.19 13.52 24.67
N SER A 58 24.38 13.08 23.43
CA SER A 58 24.20 13.94 22.27
C SER A 58 23.76 13.12 21.07
N ILE A 59 22.88 13.71 20.26
CA ILE A 59 22.44 13.17 18.98
C ILE A 59 22.48 14.26 17.91
N ASN A 60 22.46 13.84 16.64
CA ASN A 60 22.25 14.72 15.51
C ASN A 60 20.81 14.60 15.01
N GLU A 61 20.44 15.48 14.09
CA GLU A 61 19.23 15.34 13.30
C GLU A 61 19.23 13.98 12.54
N GLY A 62 18.10 13.28 12.59
CA GLY A 62 17.86 11.95 12.06
C GLY A 62 18.30 10.79 12.97
N ASP A 63 18.98 11.05 14.10
CA ASP A 63 19.42 9.98 15.00
C ASP A 63 18.29 9.51 15.93
N THR A 64 18.41 8.28 16.41
CA THR A 64 17.55 7.69 17.45
C THR A 64 18.38 7.44 18.71
N PHE A 65 17.92 7.93 19.86
CA PHE A 65 18.54 7.74 21.16
C PHE A 65 17.76 6.74 22.01
N TYR A 66 18.43 5.72 22.53
CA TYR A 66 17.87 4.75 23.48
C TYR A 66 18.41 5.01 24.88
N GLY A 67 17.53 5.30 25.84
CA GLY A 67 17.90 5.60 27.22
C GLY A 67 17.03 4.90 28.27
N PHE A 68 17.32 5.16 29.53
CA PHE A 68 16.62 4.57 30.67
C PHE A 68 16.49 5.53 31.86
N LEU A 69 15.26 5.90 32.21
CA LEU A 69 14.97 6.66 33.43
C LEU A 69 15.05 5.73 34.65
N SER A 70 15.98 6.00 35.55
CA SER A 70 16.21 5.23 36.77
C SER A 70 15.17 5.46 37.87
N SER A 71 14.37 6.54 37.77
CA SER A 71 13.29 6.88 38.68
C SER A 71 12.31 7.87 38.04
N GLN A 72 11.14 8.10 38.65
CA GLN A 72 10.17 9.12 38.18
C GLN A 72 10.67 10.56 38.24
N THR A 73 11.71 10.82 39.04
CA THR A 73 12.31 12.16 39.15
C THR A 73 13.58 12.28 38.32
N ASP A 74 13.91 11.21 37.60
CA ASP A 74 15.01 11.21 36.67
C ASP A 74 14.67 12.02 35.44
N SER A 75 15.68 12.67 34.88
CA SER A 75 15.56 13.55 33.74
C SER A 75 16.85 13.45 32.96
N ASP A 76 16.71 13.04 31.71
CA ASP A 76 17.83 12.85 30.81
C ASP A 76 17.83 13.99 29.80
N TRP A 77 18.90 14.79 29.79
CA TRP A 77 19.06 15.80 28.76
C TRP A 77 19.96 15.27 27.65
N ILE A 78 19.47 15.33 26.42
CA ILE A 78 20.20 14.95 25.22
C ILE A 78 20.50 16.21 24.42
N GLU A 79 21.79 16.49 24.19
CA GLU A 79 22.23 17.63 23.39
C GLU A 79 21.94 17.41 21.90
N ILE A 80 21.39 18.43 21.24
CA ILE A 80 21.18 18.45 19.79
C ILE A 80 21.52 19.82 19.19
N THR A 81 22.03 19.85 17.97
CA THR A 81 22.27 21.09 17.22
C THR A 81 21.16 21.32 16.21
N LEU A 82 20.44 22.44 16.32
CA LEU A 82 19.38 22.82 15.38
C LEU A 82 19.81 23.99 14.49
N THR A 83 19.24 24.09 13.30
CA THR A 83 19.53 25.13 12.30
C THR A 83 18.38 26.14 12.21
N ALA A 84 18.70 27.44 12.24
CA ALA A 84 17.70 28.50 12.15
C ALA A 84 16.84 28.40 10.89
N GLY A 85 15.52 28.39 11.07
CA GLY A 85 14.54 28.34 9.98
C GLY A 85 14.04 26.93 9.64
N GLU A 86 14.73 25.89 10.09
CA GLU A 86 14.30 24.49 9.92
C GLU A 86 13.28 24.11 11.01
N THR A 87 12.39 23.16 10.68
CA THR A 87 11.42 22.60 11.60
C THR A 87 11.82 21.17 11.92
N TYR A 88 11.71 20.81 13.19
CA TYR A 88 12.12 19.51 13.71
C TYR A 88 10.96 18.88 14.45
N THR A 89 10.83 17.57 14.35
CA THR A 89 9.92 16.76 15.16
C THR A 89 10.75 15.85 16.07
N PHE A 90 10.34 15.78 17.32
CA PHE A 90 10.97 14.94 18.34
C PHE A 90 9.92 14.02 18.92
N ASP A 91 10.06 12.72 18.70
CA ASP A 91 9.11 11.71 19.17
C ASP A 91 9.75 10.90 20.30
N LEU A 92 8.98 10.66 21.35
CA LEU A 92 9.45 9.99 22.57
C LEU A 92 8.48 8.86 22.95
N ASP A 93 8.99 7.63 22.81
CA ASP A 93 8.28 6.41 23.16
C ASP A 93 8.79 5.82 24.48
N GLY A 94 7.85 5.52 25.37
CA GLY A 94 8.14 4.85 26.64
C GLY A 94 8.21 3.33 26.48
N SER A 95 9.16 2.69 27.18
CA SER A 95 9.30 1.24 27.22
C SER A 95 9.74 0.74 28.60
N ALA A 96 9.74 -0.59 28.80
CA ALA A 96 10.27 -1.25 30.00
C ALA A 96 9.83 -0.62 31.36
N GLY A 97 8.56 -0.22 31.48
CA GLY A 97 7.97 0.35 32.71
C GLY A 97 7.73 1.86 32.66
N LEU A 98 8.21 2.55 31.63
CA LEU A 98 7.81 3.92 31.31
C LEU A 98 6.59 3.88 30.39
N PHE A 99 5.44 4.30 30.92
CA PHE A 99 4.17 4.27 30.20
C PHE A 99 3.67 5.65 29.80
N ASP A 100 4.10 6.69 30.53
CA ASP A 100 3.65 8.05 30.32
C ASP A 100 4.86 8.98 30.38
N THR A 101 5.24 9.45 29.20
CA THR A 101 6.48 10.19 28.96
C THR A 101 6.23 11.69 29.06
N THR A 102 7.29 12.47 29.29
CA THR A 102 7.24 13.92 29.10
C THR A 102 8.45 14.36 28.31
N LEU A 103 8.25 15.22 27.31
CA LEU A 103 9.31 15.75 26.48
C LEU A 103 9.34 17.28 26.57
N THR A 104 10.51 17.83 26.91
CA THR A 104 10.74 19.29 26.95
C THR A 104 11.87 19.68 26.02
N LEU A 105 11.64 20.63 25.12
CA LEU A 105 12.72 21.28 24.38
C LEU A 105 13.25 22.48 25.16
N ARG A 106 14.58 22.55 25.33
CA ARG A 106 15.25 23.60 26.09
C ARG A 106 16.33 24.32 25.27
N ASP A 107 16.52 25.60 25.55
CA ASP A 107 17.60 26.40 24.95
C ASP A 107 18.98 26.05 25.54
N ARG A 108 20.04 26.60 24.94
CA ARG A 108 21.44 26.46 25.40
C ARG A 108 21.71 26.87 26.86
N PHE A 109 20.79 27.55 27.53
CA PHE A 109 20.90 27.97 28.93
C PHE A 109 20.02 27.11 29.86
N GLY A 110 19.30 26.12 29.31
CA GLY A 110 18.38 25.26 30.03
C GLY A 110 16.98 25.84 30.22
N ASN A 111 16.65 26.98 29.59
CA ASN A 111 15.29 27.52 29.65
C ASN A 111 14.38 26.69 28.75
N GLU A 112 13.18 26.39 29.22
CA GLU A 112 12.14 25.72 28.44
C GLU A 112 11.68 26.58 27.26
N LEU A 113 11.58 25.94 26.09
CA LEU A 113 11.08 26.51 24.84
C LEU A 113 9.74 25.89 24.43
N ALA A 114 9.59 24.58 24.61
CA ALA A 114 8.39 23.83 24.32
C ALA A 114 8.29 22.60 25.25
N TYR A 115 7.08 22.10 25.45
CA TYR A 115 6.77 20.97 26.32
C TYR A 115 5.57 20.20 25.77
N ASN A 116 5.62 18.87 25.81
CA ASN A 116 4.52 17.97 25.50
C ASN A 116 4.60 16.75 26.44
N ASP A 117 3.45 16.32 26.96
CA ASP A 117 3.27 15.13 27.79
C ASP A 117 2.28 14.11 27.21
N ASP A 118 1.62 14.40 26.08
CA ASP A 118 0.76 13.46 25.36
C ASP A 118 0.60 13.78 23.86
N THR A 119 0.41 12.73 23.05
CA THR A 119 -0.05 12.84 21.66
C THR A 119 -1.28 11.98 21.41
N GLY A 120 -2.42 12.65 21.17
CA GLY A 120 -3.65 11.96 20.78
C GLY A 120 -4.32 11.19 21.92
N ARG A 121 -4.61 9.90 21.69
CA ARG A 121 -5.18 8.97 22.71
C ARG A 121 -4.12 8.16 23.44
N GLU A 122 -2.86 8.33 23.07
CA GLU A 122 -1.71 7.57 23.58
C GLU A 122 -0.95 8.38 24.64
N LEU A 123 -0.04 7.71 25.37
CA LEU A 123 0.73 8.30 26.48
C LEU A 123 2.20 8.60 26.08
N PHE A 124 2.43 8.77 24.78
CA PHE A 124 3.71 9.16 24.19
C PHE A 124 3.80 10.68 24.05
N SER A 125 5.02 11.22 23.95
CA SER A 125 5.25 12.66 23.81
C SER A 125 5.84 12.98 22.45
N SER A 126 5.32 14.01 21.76
CA SER A 126 5.93 14.54 20.53
C SER A 126 6.00 16.07 20.52
N LEU A 127 7.09 16.62 19.98
CA LEU A 127 7.30 18.05 19.85
C LEU A 127 7.73 18.44 18.45
N THR A 128 6.94 19.31 17.80
CA THR A 128 7.36 20.03 16.59
C THR A 128 7.86 21.44 16.93
N TYR A 129 9.05 21.80 16.45
CA TYR A 129 9.66 23.10 16.72
C TYR A 129 10.43 23.67 15.53
N THR A 130 10.08 24.90 15.12
CA THR A 130 10.88 25.68 14.15
C THR A 130 11.95 26.49 14.88
N ALA A 131 13.22 26.20 14.58
CA ALA A 131 14.33 26.82 15.29
C ALA A 131 14.51 28.31 14.94
N GLY A 132 14.40 29.18 15.95
CA GLY A 132 14.62 30.62 15.78
C GLY A 132 16.08 31.04 15.64
N SER A 133 17.02 30.15 15.95
CA SER A 133 18.47 30.40 15.88
C SER A 133 19.25 29.10 15.73
N THR A 134 20.34 29.13 14.96
CA THR A 134 21.26 27.99 14.86
C THR A 134 22.08 27.85 16.14
N GLY A 135 22.14 26.65 16.71
CA GLY A 135 22.97 26.38 17.88
C GLY A 135 22.55 25.13 18.66
N THR A 136 23.08 25.03 19.87
CA THR A 136 22.82 23.92 20.80
C THR A 136 21.49 24.08 21.52
N PHE A 137 20.73 22.99 21.58
CA PHE A 137 19.49 22.80 22.31
C PHE A 137 19.58 21.50 23.13
N TYR A 138 18.63 21.29 24.03
CA TYR A 138 18.54 20.07 24.82
C TYR A 138 17.12 19.51 24.77
N LEU A 139 17.01 18.21 24.51
CA LEU A 139 15.78 17.43 24.67
C LEU A 139 15.82 16.83 26.07
N ASP A 140 14.91 17.27 26.92
CA ASP A 140 14.76 16.81 28.30
C ASP A 140 13.63 15.78 28.36
N VAL A 141 14.04 14.53 28.54
CA VAL A 141 13.19 13.35 28.65
C VAL A 141 12.88 13.10 30.11
N GLY A 142 11.60 12.93 30.42
CA GLY A 142 11.12 12.62 31.76
C GLY A 142 9.90 11.70 31.75
N ALA A 143 9.35 11.48 32.95
CA ALA A 143 8.17 10.66 33.16
C ALA A 143 7.08 11.46 33.87
N TYR A 144 5.82 11.31 33.43
CA TYR A 144 4.71 11.98 34.09
C TYR A 144 4.47 11.39 35.49
N GLN A 145 4.32 12.26 36.49
CA GLN A 145 4.14 11.84 37.87
C GLN A 145 2.66 11.86 38.29
N TYR A 146 2.00 10.69 38.23
CA TYR A 146 0.64 10.51 38.75
C TYR A 146 0.54 10.64 40.27
N SER A 147 1.52 10.10 41.00
CA SER A 147 1.56 10.11 42.46
C SER A 147 2.97 9.78 42.98
N SER A 148 3.25 10.10 44.25
CA SER A 148 4.52 9.72 44.88
C SER A 148 4.70 8.21 45.12
N THR A 149 3.82 7.36 44.58
CA THR A 149 3.76 5.91 44.84
C THR A 149 3.61 5.05 43.58
N SER A 150 3.51 5.66 42.39
CA SER A 150 3.28 4.96 41.11
C SER A 150 4.59 4.82 40.35
N ASP A 151 5.12 3.61 40.15
CA ASP A 151 6.36 3.40 39.41
C ASP A 151 6.13 3.62 37.90
N ASN A 152 6.40 4.85 37.41
CA ASN A 152 6.40 5.22 36.00
C ASN A 152 7.80 5.71 35.61
N PHE A 153 8.67 4.77 35.25
CA PHE A 153 10.05 4.99 34.82
C PHE A 153 10.55 3.69 34.19
N GLY A 154 11.50 3.79 33.28
CA GLY A 154 11.91 2.66 32.45
C GLY A 154 12.70 3.11 31.23
N GLY A 155 12.78 2.23 30.25
CA GLY A 155 13.44 2.52 28.98
C GLY A 155 12.67 3.56 28.16
N TYR A 156 13.35 4.22 27.24
CA TYR A 156 12.70 5.05 26.23
C TYR A 156 13.49 5.06 24.93
N THR A 157 12.79 5.44 23.87
CA THR A 157 13.35 5.72 22.55
C THR A 157 12.99 7.15 22.18
N LEU A 158 13.99 7.99 21.93
CA LEU A 158 13.84 9.37 21.49
C LEU A 158 14.31 9.48 20.04
N HIS A 159 13.41 9.80 19.12
CA HIS A 159 13.74 10.08 17.74
C HIS A 159 13.86 11.60 17.52
N ALA A 160 14.92 12.05 16.84
CA ALA A 160 15.13 13.47 16.57
C ALA A 160 15.28 13.74 15.07
N GLY A 161 14.17 13.80 14.35
CA GLY A 161 14.16 13.95 12.89
C GLY A 161 13.69 15.32 12.40
N ASP A 162 14.25 15.78 11.28
CA ASP A 162 13.49 16.61 10.32
C ASP A 162 12.51 15.66 9.63
N THR A 163 11.43 15.34 10.31
CA THR A 163 10.23 14.92 9.60
C THR A 163 9.37 16.17 9.56
N GLY A 164 9.44 16.87 8.42
CA GLY A 164 8.21 17.45 7.91
C GLY A 164 7.05 16.43 8.03
N PRO A 165 5.79 16.86 7.95
CA PRO A 165 4.70 15.90 7.93
C PRO A 165 5.05 14.77 6.96
N LEU A 166 4.77 13.50 7.33
CA LEU A 166 4.97 12.38 6.43
C LEU A 166 4.47 12.78 5.05
N GLU A 167 5.31 12.60 4.04
CA GLU A 167 4.94 12.90 2.66
C GLU A 167 4.37 11.62 2.04
N GLU A 168 3.41 11.81 1.15
CA GLU A 168 2.87 10.71 0.37
C GLU A 168 3.92 10.26 -0.65
N GLY A 169 4.25 8.96 -0.65
CA GLY A 169 5.12 8.38 -1.66
C GLY A 169 4.32 7.98 -2.90
N THR A 170 4.95 8.02 -4.08
CA THR A 170 4.32 7.44 -5.28
C THR A 170 4.29 5.91 -5.19
N ILE A 171 3.38 5.27 -5.92
CA ILE A 171 3.31 3.80 -5.97
C ILE A 171 4.66 3.17 -6.33
N GLU A 172 5.42 3.81 -7.24
CA GLU A 172 6.75 3.35 -7.62
C GLU A 172 7.78 3.48 -6.50
N GLU A 173 7.71 4.55 -5.69
CA GLU A 173 8.59 4.74 -4.53
C GLU A 173 8.29 3.70 -3.45
N LEU A 174 6.99 3.49 -3.16
CA LEU A 174 6.56 2.46 -2.22
C LEU A 174 7.00 1.07 -2.69
N ALA A 175 6.78 0.74 -3.96
CA ALA A 175 7.16 -0.54 -4.55
C ALA A 175 8.68 -0.77 -4.52
N HIS A 176 9.48 0.26 -4.83
CA HIS A 176 10.93 0.18 -4.74
C HIS A 176 11.41 -0.06 -3.30
N PHE A 177 10.71 0.50 -2.32
CA PHE A 177 11.03 0.23 -0.91
C PHE A 177 10.78 -1.25 -0.56
N LEU A 178 9.69 -1.85 -1.05
CA LEU A 178 9.39 -3.27 -0.86
C LEU A 178 10.50 -4.17 -1.46
N THR A 179 11.06 -3.83 -2.62
CA THR A 179 12.06 -4.67 -3.30
C THR A 179 13.51 -4.42 -2.88
N ASP A 180 13.85 -3.20 -2.47
CA ASP A 180 15.22 -2.79 -2.15
C ASP A 180 15.32 -2.10 -0.80
N GLY A 181 14.51 -1.05 -0.57
CA GLY A 181 14.65 -0.16 0.58
C GLY A 181 14.62 -0.90 1.92
N PHE A 182 13.64 -1.77 2.12
CA PHE A 182 13.53 -2.59 3.33
C PHE A 182 14.77 -3.47 3.55
N TRP A 183 15.23 -4.16 2.50
CA TRP A 183 16.38 -5.06 2.61
C TRP A 183 17.68 -4.31 2.87
N GLU A 184 17.89 -3.19 2.17
CA GLU A 184 19.05 -2.32 2.37
C GLU A 184 19.08 -1.73 3.78
N ALA A 185 17.94 -1.31 4.32
CA ALA A 185 17.81 -0.82 5.69
C ALA A 185 18.18 -1.88 6.74
N ASN A 186 17.95 -3.16 6.41
CA ASN A 186 18.32 -4.30 7.25
C ASN A 186 19.75 -4.84 6.96
N GLY A 187 20.50 -4.18 6.08
CA GLY A 187 21.88 -4.56 5.73
C GLY A 187 21.97 -5.76 4.78
N ASP A 188 20.85 -6.16 4.19
CA ASP A 188 20.73 -7.17 3.15
C ASP A 188 20.63 -6.50 1.76
N GLN A 189 20.38 -7.29 0.73
CA GLN A 189 20.18 -6.84 -0.63
C GLN A 189 18.92 -7.47 -1.20
N ARG A 190 18.30 -6.80 -2.18
CA ARG A 190 17.24 -7.37 -3.02
C ARG A 190 17.54 -8.83 -3.40
N SER A 191 16.53 -9.68 -3.25
CA SER A 191 16.61 -11.09 -3.66
C SER A 191 15.30 -11.56 -4.28
N ALA A 192 15.39 -12.48 -5.26
CA ALA A 192 14.24 -13.10 -5.92
C ALA A 192 14.59 -14.54 -6.38
N PHE A 193 13.59 -15.38 -6.65
CA PHE A 193 13.83 -16.68 -7.29
C PHE A 193 14.31 -16.51 -8.75
N ASP A 194 15.16 -17.41 -9.23
CA ASP A 194 15.56 -17.43 -10.64
C ASP A 194 14.49 -18.13 -11.49
N THR A 195 13.56 -17.35 -12.03
CA THR A 195 12.46 -17.81 -12.89
C THR A 195 12.82 -17.81 -14.38
N SER A 196 14.08 -17.52 -14.74
CA SER A 196 14.47 -17.24 -16.13
C SER A 196 14.35 -18.44 -17.09
N SER A 197 14.30 -19.68 -16.59
CA SER A 197 14.22 -20.90 -17.41
C SER A 197 12.81 -21.41 -17.68
N SER A 198 11.91 -21.24 -16.72
CA SER A 198 10.52 -21.65 -16.69
C SER A 198 10.00 -20.89 -15.49
N ASN A 199 9.10 -19.95 -15.62
CA ASN A 199 8.47 -19.19 -14.52
C ASN A 199 7.95 -19.96 -13.28
N ILE A 200 8.24 -21.26 -13.15
CA ILE A 200 7.81 -22.17 -12.12
C ILE A 200 8.57 -21.97 -10.81
N ILE A 201 7.82 -21.84 -9.71
CA ILE A 201 8.28 -21.94 -8.33
C ILE A 201 7.58 -23.16 -7.69
N THR A 202 8.36 -24.11 -7.17
CA THR A 202 7.79 -25.32 -6.58
C THR A 202 7.38 -25.10 -5.13
N VAL A 203 6.17 -25.53 -4.76
CA VAL A 203 5.60 -25.27 -3.43
C VAL A 203 5.18 -26.56 -2.74
N ASN A 204 5.49 -26.70 -1.46
CA ASN A 204 5.02 -27.80 -0.62
C ASN A 204 4.09 -27.27 0.46
N ILE A 205 2.83 -27.71 0.42
CA ILE A 205 1.77 -27.36 1.39
C ILE A 205 1.30 -28.57 2.23
N THR A 206 2.09 -29.64 2.26
CA THR A 206 1.65 -30.93 2.83
C THR A 206 1.49 -30.94 4.34
N ASP A 207 2.11 -29.97 5.02
CA ASP A 207 1.98 -29.80 6.46
C ASP A 207 0.65 -29.17 6.86
N LEU A 208 0.08 -28.34 5.98
CA LEU A 208 -1.18 -27.63 6.18
C LEU A 208 -2.38 -28.59 6.19
N ASN A 209 -3.41 -28.25 6.98
CA ASN A 209 -4.71 -28.92 6.92
C ASN A 209 -5.51 -28.52 5.66
N SER A 210 -6.66 -29.14 5.41
CA SER A 210 -7.41 -28.89 4.16
C SER A 210 -7.89 -27.45 3.99
N THR A 211 -8.24 -26.75 5.07
CA THR A 211 -8.69 -25.36 5.01
C THR A 211 -7.51 -24.43 4.75
N GLU A 212 -6.42 -24.63 5.50
CA GLU A 212 -5.16 -23.90 5.33
C GLU A 212 -4.55 -24.10 3.93
N GLN A 213 -4.67 -25.30 3.35
CA GLN A 213 -4.27 -25.56 1.97
C GLN A 213 -5.07 -24.74 0.96
N THR A 214 -6.37 -24.55 1.18
CA THR A 214 -7.19 -23.66 0.33
C THR A 214 -6.71 -22.22 0.42
N LEU A 215 -6.48 -21.70 1.63
CA LEU A 215 -5.96 -20.33 1.80
C LEU A 215 -4.59 -20.13 1.13
N ALA A 216 -3.69 -21.11 1.25
CA ALA A 216 -2.39 -21.07 0.57
C ALA A 216 -2.55 -21.09 -0.96
N LEU A 217 -3.50 -21.87 -1.50
CA LEU A 217 -3.80 -21.92 -2.94
C LEU A 217 -4.38 -20.60 -3.45
N ASP A 218 -5.28 -19.99 -2.69
CA ASP A 218 -5.88 -18.71 -3.03
C ASP A 218 -4.84 -17.58 -2.99
N ALA A 219 -3.94 -17.58 -2.00
CA ALA A 219 -2.82 -16.64 -1.93
C ALA A 219 -1.81 -16.83 -3.06
N MET A 220 -1.49 -18.08 -3.44
CA MET A 220 -0.69 -18.36 -4.63
C MET A 220 -1.37 -17.81 -5.89
N SER A 221 -2.67 -18.00 -6.02
CA SER A 221 -3.44 -17.47 -7.15
C SER A 221 -3.43 -15.93 -7.19
N ALA A 222 -3.43 -15.24 -6.04
CA ALA A 222 -3.32 -13.78 -5.97
C ALA A 222 -2.03 -13.25 -6.59
N TRP A 223 -0.90 -13.95 -6.36
CA TRP A 223 0.40 -13.57 -6.93
C TRP A 223 0.55 -14.00 -8.39
N GLU A 224 0.10 -15.20 -8.78
CA GLU A 224 0.12 -15.67 -10.19
C GLU A 224 -0.72 -14.80 -11.12
N MET A 225 -1.81 -14.23 -10.60
CA MET A 225 -2.69 -13.37 -11.37
C MET A 225 -1.99 -12.09 -11.85
N VAL A 226 -1.00 -11.60 -11.10
CA VAL A 226 -0.32 -10.33 -11.35
C VAL A 226 1.12 -10.50 -11.85
N ALA A 227 1.83 -11.56 -11.50
CA ALA A 227 3.22 -11.79 -11.89
C ALA A 227 3.42 -12.92 -12.92
N ASP A 228 4.49 -12.86 -13.72
CA ASP A 228 4.90 -13.96 -14.62
C ASP A 228 5.59 -15.10 -13.84
N ILE A 229 4.82 -15.73 -12.94
CA ILE A 229 5.21 -16.90 -12.14
C ILE A 229 4.13 -17.99 -12.19
N GLU A 230 4.51 -19.24 -11.95
CA GLU A 230 3.60 -20.39 -11.83
C GLU A 230 3.99 -21.22 -10.61
N PHE A 231 3.09 -21.37 -9.63
CA PHE A 231 3.31 -22.23 -8.48
C PHE A 231 2.95 -23.67 -8.81
N THR A 232 3.92 -24.56 -8.68
CA THR A 232 3.71 -26.00 -8.89
C THR A 232 3.80 -26.76 -7.58
N LEU A 233 2.69 -27.39 -7.17
CA LEU A 233 2.67 -28.23 -5.98
C LEU A 233 3.59 -29.46 -6.12
N VAL A 234 4.46 -29.64 -5.14
CA VAL A 234 5.31 -30.82 -4.98
C VAL A 234 5.16 -31.41 -3.57
N GLN A 235 5.52 -32.68 -3.44
CA GLN A 235 5.45 -33.43 -2.17
C GLN A 235 6.85 -33.69 -1.59
N THR A 236 7.86 -32.99 -2.10
CA THR A 236 9.27 -33.19 -1.77
C THR A 236 9.72 -32.19 -0.72
N SER A 237 10.71 -32.57 0.09
CA SER A 237 11.35 -31.67 1.06
C SER A 237 12.28 -30.62 0.44
N ASN A 238 12.44 -30.62 -0.89
CA ASN A 238 13.32 -29.71 -1.62
C ASN A 238 12.50 -28.81 -2.57
N SER A 239 11.31 -28.39 -2.13
CA SER A 239 10.54 -27.34 -2.81
C SER A 239 11.26 -26.00 -2.67
N ASP A 240 10.96 -25.07 -3.58
CA ASP A 240 11.42 -23.69 -3.51
C ASP A 240 10.73 -22.95 -2.35
N ILE A 241 9.43 -23.21 -2.13
CA ILE A 241 8.67 -22.68 -0.97
C ILE A 241 8.07 -23.84 -0.17
N THR A 242 8.14 -23.77 1.15
CA THR A 242 7.47 -24.72 2.05
C THR A 242 6.55 -23.98 3.02
N PHE A 243 5.26 -24.36 3.03
CA PHE A 243 4.32 -23.90 4.04
C PHE A 243 4.31 -24.83 5.24
N LEU A 244 4.39 -24.25 6.44
CA LEU A 244 4.45 -24.94 7.72
C LEU A 244 3.37 -24.41 8.68
N ASN A 245 2.72 -25.31 9.42
CA ASN A 245 1.74 -24.93 10.46
C ASN A 245 2.32 -25.00 11.88
N ASP A 246 3.59 -25.37 12.02
CA ASP A 246 4.37 -25.26 13.23
C ASP A 246 5.64 -24.44 13.02
N ALA A 247 6.02 -23.68 14.04
CA ALA A 247 7.31 -23.00 14.01
C ALA A 247 8.41 -24.04 14.28
N PRO A 248 9.39 -24.24 13.36
CA PRO A 248 10.55 -25.09 13.63
C PRO A 248 11.42 -24.56 14.80
N PHE A 249 11.18 -23.31 15.22
CA PHE A 249 11.84 -22.62 16.33
C PHE A 249 10.81 -22.06 17.32
N ALA A 250 11.08 -22.17 18.62
CA ALA A 250 10.22 -21.70 19.69
C ALA A 250 10.30 -20.16 19.86
N PHE A 251 9.83 -19.42 18.88
CA PHE A 251 9.53 -18.00 19.02
C PHE A 251 8.03 -17.84 19.31
N ASP A 252 7.66 -16.87 20.13
CA ASP A 252 6.26 -16.50 20.40
C ASP A 252 5.62 -15.74 19.19
N VAL A 253 6.07 -16.01 17.95
CA VAL A 253 5.49 -15.44 16.71
C VAL A 253 4.77 -16.52 15.93
N ASP A 254 3.54 -16.20 15.54
CA ASP A 254 2.56 -17.15 15.01
C ASP A 254 2.41 -17.07 13.47
N ALA A 255 3.02 -16.07 12.82
CA ALA A 255 3.16 -15.95 11.37
C ALA A 255 4.49 -15.25 11.00
N TYR A 256 5.23 -15.80 10.03
CA TYR A 256 6.44 -15.19 9.45
C TYR A 256 6.92 -15.97 8.21
N SER A 257 7.77 -15.33 7.40
CA SER A 257 8.53 -15.99 6.33
C SER A 257 10.04 -15.80 6.49
N THR A 258 10.80 -16.79 6.03
CA THR A 258 12.27 -16.71 5.96
C THR A 258 12.77 -17.28 4.64
N SER A 259 13.88 -16.74 4.15
CA SER A 259 14.51 -17.18 2.90
C SER A 259 15.99 -17.47 3.07
N GLU A 260 16.46 -18.56 2.45
CA GLU A 260 17.89 -18.77 2.21
C GLU A 260 18.26 -18.11 0.88
N THR A 261 19.20 -17.16 0.92
CA THR A 261 19.63 -16.41 -0.28
C THR A 261 21.11 -16.64 -0.59
N SER A 262 21.46 -16.58 -1.87
CA SER A 262 22.84 -16.66 -2.34
C SER A 262 23.04 -15.75 -3.54
N GLY A 263 23.81 -14.67 -3.35
CA GLY A 263 24.15 -13.75 -4.42
C GLY A 263 22.96 -13.00 -5.04
N GLY A 264 21.92 -12.71 -4.24
CA GLY A 264 20.69 -12.04 -4.69
C GLY A 264 19.65 -13.00 -5.27
N THR A 265 19.90 -14.31 -5.22
CA THR A 265 18.93 -15.34 -5.61
C THR A 265 18.38 -16.02 -4.37
N ILE A 266 17.07 -16.12 -4.27
CA ILE A 266 16.38 -16.95 -3.28
C ILE A 266 16.56 -18.42 -3.70
N ILE A 267 17.09 -19.23 -2.78
CA ILE A 267 17.32 -20.66 -2.96
C ILE A 267 16.14 -21.47 -2.42
N SER A 268 15.57 -21.03 -1.29
CA SER A 268 14.36 -21.59 -0.72
C SER A 268 13.75 -20.61 0.27
N SER A 269 12.43 -20.68 0.46
CA SER A 269 11.71 -19.93 1.48
C SER A 269 10.81 -20.85 2.31
N ASP A 270 10.68 -20.55 3.60
CA ASP A 270 9.67 -21.13 4.47
C ASP A 270 8.60 -20.07 4.77
N VAL A 271 7.33 -20.45 4.67
CA VAL A 271 6.17 -19.65 5.09
C VAL A 271 5.55 -20.35 6.28
N VAL A 272 5.63 -19.73 7.44
CA VAL A 272 5.13 -20.30 8.70
C VAL A 272 3.90 -19.53 9.11
N ILE A 273 2.75 -20.20 9.18
CA ILE A 273 1.50 -19.63 9.70
C ILE A 273 0.86 -20.70 10.58
N THR A 274 0.82 -20.48 11.89
CA THR A 274 0.36 -21.51 12.82
C THR A 274 -1.15 -21.70 12.74
N THR A 275 -1.63 -22.92 13.01
CA THR A 275 -3.08 -23.15 13.13
C THR A 275 -3.71 -22.26 14.21
N GLY A 276 -2.96 -21.91 15.26
CA GLY A 276 -3.43 -20.98 16.30
C GLY A 276 -3.69 -19.57 15.77
N TRP A 277 -2.87 -19.09 14.82
CA TRP A 277 -3.09 -17.82 14.12
C TRP A 277 -4.41 -17.84 13.36
N ILE A 278 -4.64 -18.89 12.58
CA ILE A 278 -5.85 -19.03 11.76
C ILE A 278 -7.10 -19.20 12.63
N GLU A 279 -7.02 -19.92 13.75
CA GLU A 279 -8.10 -20.00 14.73
C GLU A 279 -8.43 -18.63 15.37
N ALA A 280 -7.43 -17.75 15.51
CA ALA A 280 -7.60 -16.42 16.11
C ALA A 280 -8.11 -15.37 15.11
N TYR A 281 -7.63 -15.41 13.86
CA TYR A 281 -7.82 -14.37 12.86
C TYR A 281 -8.69 -14.77 11.68
N GLY A 282 -9.28 -15.98 11.71
CA GLY A 282 -10.25 -16.48 10.75
C GLY A 282 -9.63 -17.24 9.58
N ASP A 283 -10.41 -18.16 9.01
CA ASP A 283 -9.98 -19.18 8.04
C ASP A 283 -10.68 -19.06 6.67
N SER A 284 -11.11 -17.85 6.32
CA SER A 284 -11.91 -17.56 5.12
C SER A 284 -11.37 -16.32 4.40
N ILE A 285 -11.70 -16.15 3.12
CA ILE A 285 -11.45 -14.89 2.41
C ILE A 285 -12.20 -13.77 3.14
N GLY A 286 -11.60 -12.58 3.21
CA GLY A 286 -12.15 -11.45 3.97
C GLY A 286 -11.78 -11.44 5.45
N THR A 287 -10.90 -12.35 5.90
CA THR A 287 -10.32 -12.30 7.26
C THR A 287 -8.84 -11.97 7.24
N TYR A 288 -8.31 -11.51 8.37
CA TYR A 288 -6.88 -11.22 8.53
C TYR A 288 -6.02 -12.48 8.39
N GLY A 289 -6.56 -13.67 8.71
CA GLY A 289 -5.89 -14.93 8.44
C GLY A 289 -5.59 -15.17 6.96
N PHE A 290 -6.53 -14.87 6.05
CA PHE A 290 -6.26 -14.95 4.61
C PHE A 290 -5.27 -13.87 4.14
N GLN A 291 -5.43 -12.64 4.61
CA GLN A 291 -4.49 -11.54 4.32
C GLN A 291 -3.05 -11.91 4.72
N THR A 292 -2.87 -12.62 5.83
CA THR A 292 -1.56 -13.12 6.29
C THR A 292 -0.94 -14.09 5.27
N TYR A 293 -1.73 -14.98 4.64
CA TYR A 293 -1.20 -15.88 3.61
C TYR A 293 -0.67 -15.12 2.39
N ILE A 294 -1.35 -14.04 1.97
CA ILE A 294 -0.86 -13.19 0.87
C ILE A 294 0.44 -12.49 1.29
N HIS A 295 0.45 -11.90 2.48
CA HIS A 295 1.58 -11.17 3.05
C HIS A 295 2.85 -12.03 3.17
N GLU A 296 2.75 -13.17 3.87
CA GLU A 296 3.92 -14.02 4.10
C GLU A 296 4.45 -14.68 2.82
N LEU A 297 3.56 -14.95 1.85
CA LEU A 297 3.99 -15.39 0.53
C LEU A 297 4.71 -14.26 -0.24
N GLY A 298 4.30 -13.00 -0.06
CA GLY A 298 5.03 -11.84 -0.56
C GLY A 298 6.47 -11.78 -0.05
N HIS A 299 6.67 -12.01 1.25
CA HIS A 299 8.01 -12.14 1.83
C HIS A 299 8.80 -13.30 1.23
N ALA A 300 8.18 -14.48 1.11
CA ALA A 300 8.82 -15.65 0.51
C ALA A 300 9.27 -15.41 -0.94
N LEU A 301 8.59 -14.50 -1.66
CA LEU A 301 8.92 -14.04 -3.00
C LEU A 301 9.96 -12.91 -3.05
N GLY A 302 10.36 -12.35 -1.91
CA GLY A 302 11.43 -11.35 -1.82
C GLY A 302 10.96 -9.92 -1.58
N LEU A 303 9.69 -9.70 -1.25
CA LEU A 303 9.22 -8.38 -0.81
C LEU A 303 9.53 -8.16 0.67
N GLY A 304 9.89 -6.94 1.03
CA GLY A 304 10.02 -6.47 2.40
C GLY A 304 8.72 -5.85 2.93
N HIS A 305 8.80 -5.20 4.09
CA HIS A 305 7.73 -4.32 4.57
C HIS A 305 7.80 -2.94 3.93
N GLN A 306 6.69 -2.19 4.01
CA GLN A 306 6.53 -0.89 3.35
C GLN A 306 7.34 0.24 4.00
N SER A 307 7.78 0.05 5.26
CA SER A 307 8.81 0.84 5.96
C SER A 307 9.72 -0.09 6.79
N ASN A 308 10.77 0.43 7.43
CA ASN A 308 11.73 -0.39 8.18
C ASN A 308 11.25 -0.83 9.59
N TYR A 309 10.15 -1.56 9.67
CA TYR A 309 9.64 -2.20 10.88
C TYR A 309 9.60 -3.73 10.74
N ASN A 310 9.51 -4.46 11.84
CA ASN A 310 9.39 -5.92 11.83
C ASN A 310 8.78 -6.44 13.14
N GLY A 311 7.73 -7.26 13.06
CA GLY A 311 7.01 -7.85 14.19
C GLY A 311 6.07 -6.91 14.95
N SER A 312 6.38 -5.61 15.02
CA SER A 312 5.46 -4.54 15.46
C SER A 312 5.86 -3.20 14.85
N ALA A 313 4.91 -2.27 14.75
CA ALA A 313 5.14 -0.90 14.29
C ALA A 313 4.15 0.08 14.97
N ASN A 314 4.60 1.31 15.21
CA ASN A 314 3.80 2.42 15.71
C ASN A 314 3.67 3.50 14.62
N PHE A 315 2.43 3.90 14.32
CA PHE A 315 2.19 5.00 13.39
C PHE A 315 2.03 6.32 14.16
N PRO A 316 2.64 7.44 13.72
CA PRO A 316 3.42 7.62 12.49
C PRO A 316 4.93 7.38 12.63
N SER A 317 5.44 7.06 13.82
CA SER A 317 6.88 7.11 14.11
C SER A 317 7.73 6.09 13.35
N ASP A 318 7.17 4.92 13.04
CA ASP A 318 7.87 3.85 12.31
C ASP A 318 7.57 3.86 10.79
N ALA A 319 6.78 4.81 10.30
CA ALA A 319 6.41 4.91 8.89
C ALA A 319 7.36 5.85 8.12
N ASP A 320 7.83 5.42 6.95
CA ASP A 320 8.63 6.23 6.04
C ASP A 320 7.75 7.03 5.04
N PHE A 321 6.49 6.61 4.83
CA PHE A 321 5.54 7.21 3.90
C PHE A 321 4.19 7.50 4.56
N ALA A 322 3.56 8.64 4.22
CA ALA A 322 2.24 9.00 4.75
C ALA A 322 1.14 8.01 4.37
N ASN A 323 1.27 7.40 3.20
CA ASN A 323 0.36 6.43 2.64
C ASN A 323 0.79 4.98 2.89
N ASP A 324 1.78 4.70 3.76
CA ASP A 324 2.08 3.35 4.23
C ASP A 324 0.85 2.77 4.95
N SER A 325 0.05 2.00 4.22
CA SER A 325 -1.19 1.42 4.73
C SER A 325 -1.64 0.22 3.90
N TRP A 326 -2.59 -0.54 4.43
CA TRP A 326 -3.28 -1.62 3.72
C TRP A 326 -3.96 -1.17 2.41
N GLN A 327 -4.21 0.13 2.22
CA GLN A 327 -4.84 0.62 0.98
C GLN A 327 -3.90 0.46 -0.22
N VAL A 328 -2.60 0.57 -0.01
CA VAL A 328 -1.60 0.53 -1.10
C VAL A 328 -0.75 -0.73 -1.07
N SER A 329 -0.57 -1.37 0.10
CA SER A 329 0.29 -2.54 0.28
C SER A 329 -0.26 -3.54 1.30
N VAL A 330 -0.36 -4.82 0.93
CA VAL A 330 -0.60 -5.92 1.87
C VAL A 330 0.60 -6.12 2.81
N MET A 331 1.78 -5.60 2.45
CA MET A 331 3.01 -5.65 3.26
C MET A 331 3.06 -4.56 4.34
N SER A 332 2.06 -3.67 4.39
CA SER A 332 1.95 -2.66 5.44
C SER A 332 1.48 -3.26 6.77
N TYR A 333 2.01 -2.75 7.90
CA TYR A 333 1.50 -3.06 9.23
C TYR A 333 0.35 -2.14 9.65
N PHE A 334 0.09 -1.08 8.88
CA PHE A 334 -0.88 -0.06 9.25
C PHE A 334 -2.19 -0.26 8.49
N ASP A 335 -3.22 -0.69 9.21
CA ASP A 335 -4.59 -0.64 8.73
C ASP A 335 -5.14 0.81 8.69
N GLN A 336 -6.36 0.97 8.20
CA GLN A 336 -7.01 2.28 8.11
C GLN A 336 -7.44 2.88 9.46
N GLU A 337 -7.38 2.13 10.56
CA GLU A 337 -7.62 2.69 11.91
C GLU A 337 -6.34 3.24 12.54
N THR A 338 -5.19 2.66 12.19
CA THR A 338 -3.86 3.05 12.67
C THR A 338 -3.25 4.17 11.82
N ASN A 339 -3.24 4.05 10.48
CA ASN A 339 -2.83 5.16 9.62
C ASN A 339 -3.99 6.12 9.35
N THR A 340 -4.06 7.17 10.17
CA THR A 340 -5.11 8.21 10.07
C THR A 340 -4.86 9.26 8.99
N LEU A 341 -3.75 9.20 8.24
CA LEU A 341 -3.48 10.11 7.12
C LEU A 341 -4.13 9.65 5.82
N VAL A 342 -4.51 8.38 5.73
CA VAL A 342 -5.20 7.78 4.59
C VAL A 342 -6.71 7.85 4.81
N ASP A 343 -7.42 8.51 3.90
CA ASP A 343 -8.90 8.58 3.92
C ASP A 343 -9.50 7.35 3.23
N ALA A 344 -9.48 6.22 3.93
CA ALA A 344 -10.05 4.96 3.45
C ALA A 344 -10.76 4.21 4.58
N SER A 345 -11.72 3.36 4.22
CA SER A 345 -12.41 2.52 5.20
C SER A 345 -11.57 1.31 5.60
N LEU A 346 -11.62 0.94 6.88
CA LEU A 346 -11.06 -0.34 7.33
C LEU A 346 -11.75 -1.50 6.61
N ALA A 347 -10.95 -2.31 5.93
CA ALA A 347 -11.40 -3.48 5.21
C ALA A 347 -10.29 -4.53 5.13
N SER A 348 -10.67 -5.80 5.11
CA SER A 348 -9.74 -6.91 4.93
C SER A 348 -9.20 -6.92 3.50
N VAL A 349 -7.88 -6.99 3.35
CA VAL A 349 -7.25 -7.06 2.03
C VAL A 349 -7.38 -8.47 1.48
N VAL A 350 -7.98 -8.60 0.29
CA VAL A 350 -8.24 -9.91 -0.35
C VAL A 350 -7.46 -10.12 -1.65
N SER A 351 -6.60 -9.19 -2.04
CA SER A 351 -5.71 -9.29 -3.20
C SER A 351 -4.32 -8.75 -2.86
N THR A 352 -3.39 -8.87 -3.80
CA THR A 352 -2.24 -7.96 -3.83
C THR A 352 -2.73 -6.52 -4.04
N MET A 353 -2.06 -5.55 -3.42
CA MET A 353 -2.40 -4.13 -3.53
C MET A 353 -1.46 -3.41 -4.49
N MET A 354 -1.72 -2.14 -4.75
CA MET A 354 -1.12 -1.42 -5.88
C MET A 354 0.42 -1.37 -5.87
N SER A 355 1.05 -1.14 -4.71
CA SER A 355 2.51 -1.15 -4.60
C SER A 355 3.08 -2.57 -4.64
N ASP A 356 2.36 -3.56 -4.12
CA ASP A 356 2.74 -4.98 -4.18
C ASP A 356 2.80 -5.47 -5.63
N ILE A 357 1.80 -5.10 -6.44
CA ILE A 357 1.71 -5.45 -7.86
C ILE A 357 2.88 -4.84 -8.64
N TYR A 358 3.16 -3.55 -8.39
CA TYR A 358 4.28 -2.88 -9.05
C TYR A 358 5.63 -3.50 -8.63
N ALA A 359 5.79 -3.82 -7.34
CA ALA A 359 7.00 -4.43 -6.80
C ALA A 359 7.24 -5.84 -7.37
N ILE A 360 6.20 -6.66 -7.45
CA ILE A 360 6.34 -8.04 -7.96
C ILE A 360 6.57 -8.06 -9.47
N HIS A 361 6.02 -7.11 -10.22
CA HIS A 361 6.38 -6.92 -11.63
C HIS A 361 7.85 -6.61 -11.83
N ASP A 362 8.46 -5.87 -10.91
CA ASP A 362 9.88 -5.52 -10.99
C ASP A 362 10.79 -6.73 -10.65
N LEU A 363 10.33 -7.65 -9.79
CA LEU A 363 11.06 -8.89 -9.49
C LEU A 363 10.89 -9.97 -10.57
N TYR A 364 9.65 -10.17 -11.06
CA TYR A 364 9.30 -11.36 -11.86
C TYR A 364 8.71 -11.04 -13.23
N GLY A 365 8.39 -9.78 -13.51
CA GLY A 365 7.64 -9.36 -14.70
C GLY A 365 6.13 -9.44 -14.49
N ALA A 366 5.39 -8.60 -15.22
CA ALA A 366 3.93 -8.62 -15.23
C ALA A 366 3.38 -9.90 -15.88
N ALA A 367 2.27 -10.41 -15.34
CA ALA A 367 1.64 -11.61 -15.86
C ALA A 367 1.27 -11.46 -17.35
N GLY A 368 1.61 -12.48 -18.13
CA GLY A 368 1.37 -12.48 -19.58
C GLY A 368 0.01 -13.07 -19.99
N ALA A 369 -0.07 -13.53 -21.24
CA ALA A 369 -1.29 -14.13 -21.81
C ALA A 369 -1.76 -15.46 -21.15
N GLY A 370 -1.04 -15.94 -20.13
CA GLY A 370 -1.45 -17.06 -19.29
C GLY A 370 -2.25 -16.64 -18.05
N SER A 371 -2.30 -15.34 -17.74
CA SER A 371 -3.09 -14.82 -16.62
C SER A 371 -4.58 -15.11 -16.81
N VAL A 372 -5.29 -15.29 -15.70
CA VAL A 372 -6.76 -15.39 -15.67
C VAL A 372 -7.44 -14.09 -16.09
N THR A 373 -6.70 -12.98 -16.11
CA THR A 373 -7.14 -11.68 -16.60
C THR A 373 -6.59 -11.35 -17.98
N ALA A 374 -6.25 -12.38 -18.78
CA ALA A 374 -5.95 -12.19 -20.18
C ALA A 374 -7.22 -12.36 -21.04
N GLY A 375 -7.55 -11.32 -21.81
CA GLY A 375 -8.78 -11.20 -22.60
C GLY A 375 -9.91 -10.55 -21.80
N ASP A 376 -11.06 -10.34 -22.44
CA ASP A 376 -12.20 -9.64 -21.85
C ASP A 376 -12.64 -10.24 -20.50
N THR A 377 -12.53 -9.46 -19.42
CA THR A 377 -12.94 -9.83 -18.06
C THR A 377 -14.18 -9.08 -17.57
N ILE A 378 -14.88 -9.68 -16.59
CA ILE A 378 -15.97 -9.04 -15.84
C ILE A 378 -15.62 -9.08 -14.36
N TRP A 379 -15.47 -7.90 -13.77
CA TRP A 379 -15.20 -7.65 -12.36
C TRP A 379 -16.50 -7.29 -11.64
N GLY A 380 -17.08 -8.26 -10.93
CA GLY A 380 -18.37 -8.11 -10.23
C GLY A 380 -19.45 -9.05 -10.76
N SER A 381 -20.68 -8.56 -10.95
CA SER A 381 -21.83 -9.39 -11.28
C SER A 381 -21.64 -10.16 -12.59
N GLY A 382 -21.85 -11.49 -12.55
CA GLY A 382 -21.66 -12.36 -13.69
C GLY A 382 -20.19 -12.51 -14.13
N THR A 383 -19.26 -12.44 -13.19
CA THR A 383 -17.82 -12.58 -13.45
C THR A 383 -17.48 -13.81 -14.29
N ASN A 384 -16.44 -13.68 -15.09
CA ASN A 384 -15.85 -14.77 -15.88
C ASN A 384 -14.42 -15.10 -15.42
N ILE A 385 -13.94 -14.48 -14.35
CA ILE A 385 -12.62 -14.72 -13.78
C ILE A 385 -12.64 -16.10 -13.11
N ALA A 386 -11.75 -16.99 -13.54
CA ALA A 386 -11.77 -18.39 -13.12
C ALA A 386 -10.73 -18.68 -12.02
N ASN A 387 -10.81 -17.95 -10.91
CA ASN A 387 -9.99 -18.15 -9.71
C ASN A 387 -10.75 -17.76 -8.43
N TYR A 388 -10.05 -17.67 -7.29
CA TYR A 388 -10.62 -17.33 -5.99
C TYR A 388 -11.31 -15.95 -5.95
N LEU A 389 -10.85 -14.95 -6.73
CA LEU A 389 -11.51 -13.64 -6.82
C LEU A 389 -12.81 -13.72 -7.60
N GLY A 390 -12.89 -14.58 -8.63
CA GLY A 390 -14.15 -14.87 -9.30
C GLY A 390 -15.18 -15.49 -8.35
N ASP A 391 -14.74 -16.49 -7.57
CA ASP A 391 -15.60 -17.12 -6.55
C ASP A 391 -16.05 -16.08 -5.49
N LEU A 392 -15.16 -15.17 -5.08
CA LEU A 392 -15.49 -14.06 -4.17
C LEU A 392 -16.53 -13.11 -4.77
N MET A 393 -16.38 -12.70 -6.02
CA MET A 393 -17.32 -11.81 -6.70
C MET A 393 -18.70 -12.45 -6.85
N ASP A 394 -18.74 -13.74 -7.17
CA ASP A 394 -19.99 -14.51 -7.21
C ASP A 394 -20.67 -14.57 -5.84
N ASP A 395 -19.89 -14.71 -4.75
CA ASP A 395 -20.39 -14.69 -3.37
C ASP A 395 -20.92 -13.31 -2.95
N VAL A 396 -20.26 -12.24 -3.39
CA VAL A 396 -20.70 -10.85 -3.16
C VAL A 396 -22.01 -10.55 -3.91
N ASP A 397 -22.15 -11.00 -5.16
CA ASP A 397 -23.33 -10.78 -6.00
C ASP A 397 -24.55 -11.61 -5.55
N ASN A 398 -24.35 -12.92 -5.30
CA ASN A 398 -25.45 -13.86 -5.08
C ASN A 398 -25.82 -14.08 -3.60
N GLY A 399 -25.03 -13.52 -2.69
CA GLY A 399 -25.12 -13.76 -1.26
C GLY A 399 -24.35 -15.02 -0.82
N TYR A 400 -23.56 -14.84 0.24
CA TYR A 400 -22.55 -15.75 0.81
C TYR A 400 -22.79 -17.26 0.61
N ALA A 401 -21.95 -17.93 -0.20
CA ALA A 401 -22.11 -19.36 -0.48
C ALA A 401 -21.11 -20.29 0.23
N SER A 402 -19.88 -19.88 0.63
CA SER A 402 -19.14 -20.56 1.74
C SER A 402 -17.70 -20.11 2.06
N SER A 403 -16.98 -19.39 1.18
CA SER A 403 -15.53 -19.11 1.33
C SER A 403 -15.19 -17.69 1.77
N TYR A 404 -16.16 -16.77 1.70
CA TYR A 404 -16.04 -15.38 2.13
C TYR A 404 -16.71 -15.14 3.50
N SER A 405 -16.03 -14.41 4.40
CA SER A 405 -16.52 -14.11 5.75
C SER A 405 -17.73 -13.17 5.79
N GLY A 406 -17.88 -12.33 4.76
CA GLY A 406 -18.86 -11.25 4.72
C GLY A 406 -18.43 -9.95 5.41
N ASP A 407 -17.18 -9.87 5.84
CA ASP A 407 -16.58 -8.64 6.37
C ASP A 407 -16.21 -7.66 5.24
N PRO A 408 -16.15 -6.34 5.47
CA PRO A 408 -15.68 -5.37 4.47
C PRO A 408 -14.36 -5.79 3.81
N ILE A 409 -14.27 -5.67 2.48
CA ILE A 409 -13.08 -6.05 1.71
C ILE A 409 -12.50 -4.88 0.92
N ALA A 410 -11.18 -4.91 0.77
CA ALA A 410 -10.41 -4.06 -0.13
C ALA A 410 -9.61 -4.91 -1.11
N LEU A 411 -9.50 -4.44 -2.35
CA LEU A 411 -8.74 -5.11 -3.41
C LEU A 411 -8.22 -4.11 -4.44
N THR A 412 -7.24 -4.55 -5.22
CA THR A 412 -6.79 -3.84 -6.43
C THR A 412 -7.09 -4.68 -7.66
N ILE A 413 -7.76 -4.07 -8.65
CA ILE A 413 -8.04 -4.64 -9.96
C ILE A 413 -6.75 -4.60 -10.79
N TYR A 414 -6.26 -5.78 -11.16
CA TYR A 414 -5.20 -5.96 -12.15
C TYR A 414 -5.75 -6.73 -13.34
N ASP A 415 -5.69 -6.12 -14.52
CA ASP A 415 -6.05 -6.77 -15.78
C ASP A 415 -4.87 -6.75 -16.76
N ALA A 416 -4.58 -7.89 -17.38
CA ALA A 416 -3.42 -8.05 -18.24
C ALA A 416 -3.68 -7.55 -19.67
N SER A 417 -4.92 -7.66 -20.16
CA SER A 417 -5.34 -7.17 -21.47
C SER A 417 -6.80 -7.54 -21.70
N GLY A 418 -7.55 -6.73 -22.44
CA GLY A 418 -8.89 -7.17 -22.81
C GLY A 418 -9.76 -6.05 -23.29
N THR A 419 -11.05 -6.26 -23.14
CA THR A 419 -12.04 -5.19 -23.09
C THR A 419 -12.94 -5.51 -21.92
N ASP A 420 -12.72 -4.80 -20.83
CA ASP A 420 -13.06 -5.27 -19.50
C ASP A 420 -14.22 -4.46 -18.93
N LEU A 421 -14.93 -5.06 -17.99
CA LEU A 421 -16.13 -4.49 -17.40
C LEU A 421 -16.06 -4.58 -15.88
N ILE A 422 -16.23 -3.44 -15.21
CA ILE A 422 -16.63 -3.42 -13.80
C ILE A 422 -18.16 -3.43 -13.74
N ASP A 423 -18.76 -4.48 -13.17
CA ASP A 423 -20.22 -4.64 -13.07
C ASP A 423 -20.68 -4.69 -11.60
N LEU A 424 -21.19 -3.57 -11.11
CA LEU A 424 -21.69 -3.37 -9.76
C LEU A 424 -23.23 -3.46 -9.69
N ASP A 425 -23.88 -4.20 -10.59
CA ASP A 425 -25.36 -4.35 -10.61
C ASP A 425 -25.97 -4.80 -9.27
N PHE A 426 -25.21 -5.57 -8.49
CA PHE A 426 -25.64 -6.01 -7.15
C PHE A 426 -25.69 -4.87 -6.12
N SER A 427 -24.99 -3.76 -6.38
CA SER A 427 -24.87 -2.66 -5.44
C SER A 427 -26.16 -1.85 -5.35
N THR A 428 -26.45 -1.43 -4.12
CA THR A 428 -27.60 -0.56 -3.80
C THR A 428 -27.18 0.70 -3.05
N THR A 429 -25.87 0.91 -2.91
CA THR A 429 -25.27 2.11 -2.32
C THR A 429 -24.95 3.12 -3.40
N ASP A 430 -24.80 4.39 -3.00
CA ASP A 430 -24.26 5.42 -3.88
C ASP A 430 -22.74 5.15 -4.01
N ASP A 431 -22.30 4.65 -5.15
CA ASP A 431 -20.91 4.27 -5.41
C ASP A 431 -20.18 5.37 -6.21
N ASN A 432 -18.87 5.50 -5.99
CA ASN A 432 -17.99 6.42 -6.71
C ASN A 432 -16.87 5.64 -7.37
N LEU A 433 -17.02 5.37 -8.67
CA LEU A 433 -16.09 4.59 -9.49
C LEU A 433 -15.16 5.50 -10.28
N ASP A 434 -13.85 5.32 -10.11
CA ASP A 434 -12.83 5.91 -10.95
C ASP A 434 -12.15 4.83 -11.80
N MET A 435 -12.33 4.89 -13.12
CA MET A 435 -11.83 3.90 -14.07
C MET A 435 -10.38 4.17 -14.51
N ARG A 436 -9.71 5.18 -13.94
CA ARG A 436 -8.34 5.54 -14.30
C ARG A 436 -7.35 4.67 -13.52
N ALA A 437 -6.29 4.23 -14.19
CA ALA A 437 -5.22 3.47 -13.56
C ALA A 437 -4.55 4.29 -12.45
N GLY A 438 -4.28 3.65 -11.31
CA GLY A 438 -3.67 4.27 -10.14
C GLY A 438 -4.65 4.96 -9.18
N GLU A 439 -5.95 4.98 -9.49
CA GLU A 439 -6.97 5.61 -8.65
C GLU A 439 -7.71 4.58 -7.78
N PHE A 440 -8.38 5.09 -6.75
CA PHE A 440 -9.23 4.33 -5.85
C PHE A 440 -10.70 4.74 -5.99
N SER A 441 -11.59 3.80 -5.72
CA SER A 441 -13.04 3.94 -5.81
C SER A 441 -13.71 3.62 -4.47
N ASP A 442 -14.86 4.24 -4.26
CA ASP A 442 -15.73 4.04 -3.10
C ASP A 442 -16.88 3.12 -3.51
N VAL A 443 -16.89 1.89 -3.02
CA VAL A 443 -17.82 0.86 -3.48
C VAL A 443 -18.46 0.15 -2.30
N MET A 444 -19.77 -0.13 -2.38
CA MET A 444 -20.55 -0.81 -1.34
C MET A 444 -20.58 -0.04 0.00
N GLY A 445 -20.52 1.29 -0.06
CA GLY A 445 -20.55 2.16 1.12
C GLY A 445 -19.23 2.24 1.91
N LEU A 446 -18.14 1.74 1.33
CA LEU A 446 -16.78 1.92 1.82
C LEU A 446 -16.09 3.03 1.02
N ILE A 447 -15.06 3.63 1.61
CA ILE A 447 -14.22 4.67 1.00
C ILE A 447 -12.89 4.04 0.59
N GLY A 448 -12.49 4.27 -0.66
CA GLY A 448 -11.15 3.92 -1.17
C GLY A 448 -10.80 2.44 -1.11
N ASN A 449 -11.79 1.54 -1.17
CA ASN A 449 -11.59 0.11 -1.00
C ASN A 449 -11.25 -0.65 -2.30
N ILE A 450 -11.57 -0.08 -3.47
CA ILE A 450 -11.27 -0.70 -4.77
C ILE A 450 -10.26 0.15 -5.52
N GLY A 451 -9.04 -0.34 -5.70
CA GLY A 451 -8.01 0.29 -6.53
C GLY A 451 -8.00 -0.27 -7.95
N ILE A 452 -7.48 0.48 -8.93
CA ILE A 452 -7.09 -0.05 -10.25
C ILE A 452 -5.57 0.06 -10.37
N ALA A 453 -4.88 -1.06 -10.58
CA ALA A 453 -3.42 -1.08 -10.62
C ALA A 453 -2.86 -0.16 -11.71
N VAL A 454 -1.69 0.42 -11.45
CA VAL A 454 -0.98 1.25 -12.45
C VAL A 454 -0.68 0.40 -13.68
N GLY A 455 -1.11 0.89 -14.86
CA GLY A 455 -0.95 0.19 -16.13
C GLY A 455 -2.11 -0.74 -16.51
N THR A 456 -3.09 -0.93 -15.63
CA THR A 456 -4.36 -1.60 -15.97
C THR A 456 -5.29 -0.65 -16.71
N GLU A 457 -5.89 -1.12 -17.80
CA GLU A 457 -6.87 -0.39 -18.60
C GLU A 457 -8.25 -1.06 -18.40
N ILE A 458 -9.28 -0.29 -18.02
CA ILE A 458 -10.66 -0.79 -17.89
C ILE A 458 -11.56 0.04 -18.82
N GLU A 459 -12.26 -0.61 -19.74
CA GLU A 459 -13.02 0.08 -20.77
C GLU A 459 -14.46 0.36 -20.36
N ASN A 460 -15.09 -0.49 -19.54
CA ASN A 460 -16.53 -0.44 -19.33
C ASN A 460 -16.92 -0.46 -17.85
N ALA A 461 -18.05 0.17 -17.56
CA ALA A 461 -18.68 0.16 -16.25
C ALA A 461 -20.20 -0.02 -16.34
N SER A 462 -20.75 -0.76 -15.39
CA SER A 462 -22.18 -0.94 -15.16
C SER A 462 -22.42 -0.78 -13.67
N MET A 463 -23.16 0.25 -13.28
CA MET A 463 -23.39 0.61 -11.88
C MET A 463 -24.63 -0.08 -11.30
N GLY A 464 -25.09 0.37 -10.12
CA GLY A 464 -26.10 -0.31 -9.33
C GLY A 464 -27.48 0.34 -9.41
N GLN A 465 -28.10 0.49 -8.23
CA GLN A 465 -29.36 1.22 -8.03
C GLN A 465 -29.18 2.51 -7.19
N GLY A 466 -27.93 2.86 -6.87
CA GLY A 466 -27.56 4.05 -6.11
C GLY A 466 -27.50 5.30 -6.98
N ASN A 467 -27.23 6.44 -6.38
CA ASN A 467 -26.92 7.67 -7.12
C ASN A 467 -25.41 7.70 -7.36
N ASP A 468 -25.00 7.07 -8.46
CA ASP A 468 -23.61 6.68 -8.64
C ASP A 468 -22.82 7.79 -9.35
N THR A 469 -21.54 7.91 -9.02
CA THR A 469 -20.59 8.77 -9.74
C THR A 469 -19.58 7.91 -10.47
N VAL A 470 -19.39 8.15 -11.77
CA VAL A 470 -18.39 7.43 -12.57
C VAL A 470 -17.51 8.39 -13.33
N THR A 471 -16.19 8.23 -13.18
CA THR A 471 -15.17 8.88 -13.99
C THR A 471 -14.53 7.84 -14.91
N GLY A 472 -14.76 7.98 -16.21
CA GLY A 472 -14.08 7.25 -17.27
C GLY A 472 -12.61 7.62 -17.40
N ASN A 473 -11.93 7.08 -18.40
CA ASN A 473 -10.51 7.30 -18.63
C ASN A 473 -10.26 7.92 -20.00
N SER A 474 -9.12 7.61 -20.64
CA SER A 474 -8.78 8.15 -21.97
C SER A 474 -9.17 7.23 -23.12
N LEU A 475 -9.80 6.09 -22.81
CA LEU A 475 -10.24 5.08 -23.77
C LEU A 475 -11.68 5.35 -24.19
N ALA A 476 -12.15 4.65 -25.23
CA ALA A 476 -13.57 4.70 -25.59
C ALA A 476 -14.38 3.86 -24.60
N ASN A 477 -15.03 4.51 -23.64
CA ASN A 477 -15.73 3.83 -22.56
C ASN A 477 -17.21 3.54 -22.88
N ILE A 478 -17.74 2.46 -22.30
CA ILE A 478 -19.20 2.25 -22.18
C ILE A 478 -19.58 2.25 -20.71
N ILE A 479 -20.30 3.29 -20.29
CA ILE A 479 -20.68 3.51 -18.89
C ILE A 479 -22.20 3.51 -18.76
N ARG A 480 -22.73 2.73 -17.82
CA ARG A 480 -24.16 2.63 -17.53
C ARG A 480 -24.45 2.95 -16.06
N GLY A 481 -25.20 4.00 -15.78
CA GLY A 481 -25.66 4.35 -14.42
C GLY A 481 -26.80 3.44 -13.93
N ARG A 482 -27.70 3.08 -14.84
CA ARG A 482 -28.87 2.19 -14.65
C ARG A 482 -30.01 2.85 -13.89
N GLY A 483 -29.97 2.91 -12.55
CA GLY A 483 -31.07 3.44 -11.77
C GLY A 483 -30.55 4.26 -10.62
N GLY A 484 -31.20 5.39 -10.33
CA GLY A 484 -30.67 6.39 -9.41
C GLY A 484 -30.38 7.68 -10.16
N ASP A 485 -30.07 8.76 -9.44
CA ASP A 485 -29.71 10.04 -10.05
C ASP A 485 -28.18 10.08 -10.29
N ASP A 486 -27.73 9.57 -11.44
CA ASP A 486 -26.31 9.27 -11.66
C ASP A 486 -25.51 10.45 -12.24
N THR A 487 -24.20 10.49 -11.97
CA THR A 487 -23.24 11.41 -12.59
C THR A 487 -22.17 10.65 -13.35
N LEU A 488 -22.22 10.69 -14.69
CA LEU A 488 -21.32 9.97 -15.58
C LEU A 488 -20.42 10.95 -16.35
N ASN A 489 -19.11 10.76 -16.28
CA ASN A 489 -18.12 11.54 -17.01
C ASN A 489 -17.25 10.62 -17.88
N GLY A 490 -17.34 10.72 -19.20
CA GLY A 490 -16.53 9.92 -20.14
C GLY A 490 -15.05 10.30 -20.16
N ALA A 491 -14.73 11.53 -19.74
CA ALA A 491 -13.39 12.10 -19.75
C ALA A 491 -12.80 12.26 -21.17
N GLY A 492 -12.15 11.25 -21.74
CA GLY A 492 -11.64 11.34 -23.11
C GLY A 492 -11.74 10.00 -23.84
N GLY A 493 -11.99 10.04 -25.13
CA GLY A 493 -12.34 8.84 -25.89
C GLY A 493 -13.62 9.08 -26.66
N ASP A 494 -14.01 8.16 -27.56
CA ASP A 494 -15.33 8.23 -28.18
C ASP A 494 -16.32 7.42 -27.31
N ASP A 495 -16.93 8.06 -26.32
CA ASP A 495 -17.62 7.38 -25.22
C ASP A 495 -19.09 7.09 -25.50
N THR A 496 -19.64 6.08 -24.83
CA THR A 496 -21.08 5.83 -24.74
C THR A 496 -21.54 5.86 -23.30
N LEU A 497 -22.24 6.93 -22.92
CA LEU A 497 -22.78 7.13 -21.58
C LEU A 497 -24.30 6.89 -21.58
N ILE A 498 -24.76 6.05 -20.67
CA ILE A 498 -26.18 5.66 -20.54
C ILE A 498 -26.59 5.94 -19.10
N GLY A 499 -27.40 6.99 -18.88
CA GLY A 499 -27.90 7.38 -17.55
C GLY A 499 -28.80 6.29 -17.00
N GLY A 500 -30.00 6.16 -17.55
CA GLY A 500 -30.91 5.07 -17.23
C GLY A 500 -32.21 5.62 -16.68
N ALA A 501 -32.52 5.36 -15.42
CA ALA A 501 -33.72 5.85 -14.76
C ALA A 501 -33.35 6.73 -13.57
N GLY A 502 -33.76 8.00 -13.59
CA GLY A 502 -33.41 8.96 -12.54
C GLY A 502 -33.25 10.35 -13.12
N LEU A 503 -32.58 11.25 -12.40
CA LEU A 503 -32.18 12.56 -12.89
C LEU A 503 -30.68 12.56 -13.15
N ASP A 504 -30.29 12.12 -14.34
CA ASP A 504 -28.89 11.83 -14.62
C ASP A 504 -28.14 13.07 -15.14
N THR A 505 -26.84 13.14 -14.85
CA THR A 505 -25.90 14.11 -15.42
C THR A 505 -24.83 13.35 -16.22
N LEU A 506 -24.83 13.52 -17.54
CA LEU A 506 -23.88 12.88 -18.44
C LEU A 506 -22.98 13.94 -19.08
N ASN A 507 -21.66 13.78 -18.94
CA ASN A 507 -20.65 14.60 -19.59
C ASN A 507 -19.75 13.74 -20.47
N GLY A 508 -19.82 13.90 -21.79
CA GLY A 508 -19.02 13.14 -22.75
C GLY A 508 -17.53 13.42 -22.62
N GLY A 509 -17.14 14.69 -22.54
CA GLY A 509 -15.74 15.07 -22.38
C GLY A 509 -15.08 15.34 -23.72
N ASN A 510 -13.95 14.71 -24.02
CA ASN A 510 -13.23 14.88 -25.29
C ASN A 510 -13.48 13.69 -26.21
N GLY A 511 -14.00 13.91 -27.41
CA GLY A 511 -14.22 12.85 -28.40
C GLY A 511 -15.59 12.99 -29.06
N ASN A 512 -16.03 11.98 -29.78
CA ASN A 512 -17.35 11.96 -30.41
C ASN A 512 -18.29 11.07 -29.60
N ASP A 513 -18.95 11.67 -28.63
CA ASP A 513 -19.63 10.90 -27.59
C ASP A 513 -21.08 10.59 -27.95
N THR A 514 -21.59 9.47 -27.43
CA THR A 514 -23.00 9.11 -27.45
C THR A 514 -23.57 9.19 -26.03
N LEU A 515 -24.49 10.13 -25.82
CA LEU A 515 -25.12 10.39 -24.52
C LEU A 515 -26.58 9.94 -24.58
N ILE A 516 -26.95 8.96 -23.77
CA ILE A 516 -28.32 8.42 -23.69
C ILE A 516 -28.83 8.69 -22.27
N GLY A 517 -29.64 9.75 -22.10
CA GLY A 517 -30.17 10.14 -20.78
C GLY A 517 -31.07 9.06 -20.19
N GLY A 518 -32.11 8.67 -20.94
CA GLY A 518 -33.07 7.68 -20.49
C GLY A 518 -34.32 8.32 -19.89
N ALA A 519 -34.84 7.73 -18.82
CA ALA A 519 -36.06 8.17 -18.16
C ALA A 519 -35.72 9.18 -17.07
N GLY A 520 -36.02 10.46 -17.30
CA GLY A 520 -35.57 11.49 -16.39
C GLY A 520 -35.68 12.90 -16.93
N ALA A 521 -35.32 13.87 -16.12
CA ALA A 521 -35.02 15.21 -16.59
C ALA A 521 -33.49 15.41 -16.56
N ASP A 522 -32.83 14.80 -17.54
CA ASP A 522 -31.38 14.62 -17.55
C ASP A 522 -30.63 15.85 -18.05
N ALA A 523 -29.40 16.01 -17.58
CA ALA A 523 -28.44 16.99 -18.06
C ALA A 523 -27.39 16.30 -18.95
N LEU A 524 -27.41 16.59 -20.26
CA LEU A 524 -26.48 15.99 -21.23
C LEU A 524 -25.53 17.05 -21.78
N VAL A 525 -24.22 16.88 -21.54
CA VAL A 525 -23.15 17.77 -22.01
C VAL A 525 -22.23 16.97 -22.93
N GLY A 526 -22.24 17.28 -24.23
CA GLY A 526 -21.39 16.63 -25.24
C GLY A 526 -19.90 16.84 -24.95
N GLY A 527 -19.49 18.08 -24.72
CA GLY A 527 -18.08 18.42 -24.56
C GLY A 527 -17.44 18.80 -25.90
N ALA A 528 -16.23 18.32 -26.14
CA ALA A 528 -15.43 18.65 -27.31
C ALA A 528 -15.49 17.54 -28.36
N GLY A 529 -16.13 17.80 -29.49
CA GLY A 529 -16.14 16.90 -30.64
C GLY A 529 -17.48 16.95 -31.35
N THR A 530 -17.88 15.84 -31.98
CA THR A 530 -19.19 15.70 -32.62
C THR A 530 -20.05 14.70 -31.87
N ASP A 531 -20.90 15.22 -31.01
CA ASP A 531 -21.62 14.39 -30.05
C ASP A 531 -23.05 14.08 -30.50
N ARG A 532 -23.56 12.95 -30.02
CA ARG A 532 -24.92 12.49 -30.22
C ARG A 532 -25.64 12.38 -28.89
N ALA A 533 -26.63 13.24 -28.67
CA ALA A 533 -27.54 13.12 -27.54
C ALA A 533 -28.85 12.40 -27.93
N GLN A 534 -29.29 11.46 -27.09
CA GLN A 534 -30.60 10.83 -27.10
C GLN A 534 -31.27 11.07 -25.75
N TYR A 535 -32.45 11.68 -25.79
CA TYR A 535 -33.28 12.01 -24.63
C TYR A 535 -34.73 11.60 -24.94
N THR A 536 -35.50 11.16 -23.93
CA THR A 536 -36.87 10.64 -24.12
C THR A 536 -37.94 11.38 -23.34
#